data_AF-A0A225WEN7-F1
#
_entry.id   AF-A0A225WEN7-F1
#
_cell.length_a   1.000
_cell.length_b   1.000
_cell.length_c   1.000
_cell.angle_alpha   90.00
_cell.angle_beta   90.00
_cell.angle_gamma   90.00
#
_symmetry.space_group_name_H-M   'P 1'
#
loop_
_entity.id
_entity.type
_entity.pdbx_description
1 polymer ?
#
loop_
_entity_poly.entity_id
_entity_poly.type
_entity_poly.pdbx_seq_one_letter_code
_entity_poly.pdbx_strand_id
1 'polypeptide(L)'
;MLHGWLKDKKTADEAFVRLRLDTTADKLLDQPHFQTWINYANTLNTKTGGKSGSAMSKLTDYYYDAAVARMIESAKKKPGMKEFASDLQTQQFKYWFNGYLTDDPDYVFRALVLAFKVRFRKGNVLDDPLFFTWMNYVKFHDKNTKNQPAGYLTTLKNYYDDGAITILVRMAKKKPSTLEFANKLRDEQIQGWILSGKSPSKVWDIIKGGIVGKKVLGSPEFKALTVYLDRFNKAYPDKKTTSVSILKEYYGKKGPTRAIIEALTSKDPENKNIAKQVETALFGIWLTKYDPTDVFRMLRLNQSPNKLLQNPLLSIWVKYMNAFNSKNPDKRMMMIDTMRTELGDKRVRNILMEAKTDSGLKVLATKLENELHIKLAAEGKTLEATVGVI
;
A
#
# COMPACT_ATOMS: atom_id res chain seq x y z
N MET A 1 -46.07 8.60 38.43
CA MET A 1 -44.87 9.39 38.79
C MET A 1 -44.27 10.15 37.60
N LEU A 2 -43.77 9.48 36.56
CA LEU A 2 -43.09 10.14 35.41
C LEU A 2 -43.97 11.14 34.64
N HIS A 3 -45.27 10.84 34.46
CA HIS A 3 -46.23 11.76 33.85
C HIS A 3 -46.39 13.07 34.65
N GLY A 4 -46.38 12.97 35.98
CA GLY A 4 -46.37 14.14 36.87
C GLY A 4 -45.09 14.95 36.70
N TRP A 5 -43.92 14.28 36.71
CA TRP A 5 -42.64 14.96 36.51
C TRP A 5 -42.51 15.63 35.14
N LEU A 6 -43.13 15.09 34.08
CA LEU A 6 -43.20 15.74 32.77
C LEU A 6 -44.12 16.98 32.80
N LYS A 7 -45.25 16.92 33.52
CA LYS A 7 -46.17 18.06 33.68
C LYS A 7 -45.50 19.19 34.47
N ASP A 8 -44.78 18.83 35.53
CA ASP A 8 -44.06 19.75 36.41
C ASP A 8 -42.74 20.24 35.79
N LYS A 9 -42.41 19.80 34.56
CA LYS A 9 -41.15 20.11 33.84
C LYS A 9 -39.90 19.90 34.69
N LYS A 10 -39.94 18.90 35.55
CA LYS A 10 -38.81 18.51 36.37
C LYS A 10 -37.62 18.18 35.46
N THR A 11 -36.40 18.57 35.84
CA THR A 11 -35.26 18.39 34.94
C THR A 11 -34.80 16.93 34.89
N ALA A 12 -34.08 16.56 33.83
CA ALA A 12 -33.42 15.25 33.75
C ALA A 12 -32.47 15.04 34.94
N ASP A 13 -31.83 16.12 35.43
CA ASP A 13 -30.83 16.10 36.49
C ASP A 13 -31.49 15.82 37.85
N GLU A 14 -32.60 16.50 38.14
CA GLU A 14 -33.38 16.25 39.35
C GLU A 14 -34.05 14.86 39.33
N ALA A 15 -34.40 14.35 38.14
CA ALA A 15 -34.90 12.98 37.99
C ALA A 15 -33.79 11.94 38.23
N PHE A 16 -32.56 12.22 37.78
CA PHE A 16 -31.39 11.35 37.97
C PHE A 16 -31.10 11.14 39.45
N VAL A 17 -31.03 12.24 40.22
CA VAL A 17 -30.79 12.20 41.67
C VAL A 17 -31.96 11.53 42.42
N ARG A 18 -33.22 11.85 42.08
CA ARG A 18 -34.37 11.21 42.77
C ARG A 18 -34.46 9.70 42.51
N LEU A 19 -33.92 9.22 41.39
CA LEU A 19 -33.84 7.79 41.08
C LEU A 19 -32.56 7.14 41.63
N ARG A 20 -31.75 7.88 42.40
CA ARG A 20 -30.49 7.44 43.03
C ARG A 20 -29.48 6.88 42.01
N LEU A 21 -29.38 7.57 40.88
CA LEU A 21 -28.47 7.20 39.78
C LEU A 21 -27.10 7.88 39.89
N ASP A 22 -26.89 8.73 40.90
CA ASP A 22 -25.64 9.41 41.24
C ASP A 22 -24.57 8.42 41.77
N THR A 23 -24.11 7.56 40.87
CA THR A 23 -23.10 6.53 41.13
C THR A 23 -21.98 6.59 40.09
N THR A 24 -21.00 5.68 40.16
CA THR A 24 -19.93 5.60 39.16
C THR A 24 -20.45 5.01 37.84
N ALA A 25 -19.86 5.42 36.71
CA ALA A 25 -20.32 4.99 35.38
C ALA A 25 -20.37 3.46 35.22
N ASP A 26 -19.40 2.73 35.80
CA ASP A 26 -19.36 1.26 35.76
C ASP A 26 -20.53 0.58 36.50
N LYS A 27 -21.13 1.26 37.49
CA LYS A 27 -22.26 0.76 38.29
C LYS A 27 -23.62 1.27 37.83
N LEU A 28 -23.64 2.29 36.95
CA LEU A 28 -24.85 2.98 36.54
C LEU A 28 -25.81 2.06 35.77
N LEU A 29 -25.26 1.21 34.89
CA LEU A 29 -26.04 0.27 34.08
C LEU A 29 -26.73 -0.83 34.90
N ASP A 30 -26.24 -1.11 36.09
CA ASP A 30 -26.80 -2.13 36.98
C ASP A 30 -27.95 -1.54 37.84
N GLN A 31 -28.22 -0.23 37.73
CA GLN A 31 -29.30 0.41 38.48
C GLN A 31 -30.68 0.12 37.83
N PRO A 32 -31.67 -0.37 38.60
CA PRO A 32 -32.96 -0.82 38.07
C PRO A 32 -33.78 0.31 37.42
N HIS A 33 -33.53 1.57 37.80
CA HIS A 33 -34.24 2.74 37.29
C HIS A 33 -33.49 3.47 36.18
N PHE A 34 -32.31 3.00 35.77
CA PHE A 34 -31.51 3.67 34.76
C PHE A 34 -32.25 3.78 33.43
N GLN A 35 -32.86 2.68 32.96
CA GLN A 35 -33.59 2.70 31.70
C GLN A 35 -34.84 3.58 31.77
N THR A 36 -35.50 3.61 32.93
CA THR A 36 -36.62 4.52 33.18
C THR A 36 -36.20 5.98 33.04
N TRP A 37 -35.03 6.34 33.57
CA TRP A 37 -34.48 7.69 33.45
C TRP A 37 -34.09 8.05 32.01
N ILE A 38 -33.45 7.15 31.26
CA ILE A 38 -33.13 7.37 29.83
C ILE A 38 -34.40 7.75 29.06
N ASN A 39 -35.47 6.96 29.21
CA ASN A 39 -36.73 7.19 28.52
C ASN A 39 -37.36 8.54 28.93
N TYR A 40 -37.31 8.87 30.21
CA TYR A 40 -37.83 10.13 30.74
C TYR A 40 -37.07 11.34 30.17
N ALA A 41 -35.74 11.33 30.25
CA ALA A 41 -34.90 12.42 29.78
C ALA A 41 -35.06 12.65 28.27
N ASN A 42 -35.09 11.58 27.47
CA ASN A 42 -35.32 11.69 26.03
C ASN A 42 -36.73 12.22 25.70
N THR A 43 -37.77 11.78 26.42
CA THR A 43 -39.14 12.27 26.25
C THR A 43 -39.24 13.76 26.60
N LEU A 44 -38.63 14.18 27.71
CA LEU A 44 -38.58 15.57 28.13
C LEU A 44 -37.85 16.43 27.09
N ASN A 45 -36.72 15.94 26.57
CA ASN A 45 -35.95 16.62 25.53
C ASN A 45 -36.80 16.88 24.28
N THR A 46 -37.50 15.86 23.78
CA THR A 46 -38.40 16.00 22.62
C THR A 46 -39.53 16.99 22.90
N LYS A 47 -40.20 16.90 24.06
CA LYS A 47 -41.29 17.81 24.43
C LYS A 47 -40.87 19.27 24.61
N THR A 48 -39.59 19.51 24.90
CA THR A 48 -39.04 20.86 25.10
C THR A 48 -38.30 21.39 23.87
N GLY A 49 -38.40 20.71 22.73
CA GLY A 49 -37.73 21.13 21.49
C GLY A 49 -36.21 21.06 21.58
N GLY A 50 -35.66 20.10 22.33
CA GLY A 50 -34.22 19.92 22.50
C GLY A 50 -33.58 20.68 23.68
N LYS A 51 -34.33 21.58 24.33
CA LYS A 51 -33.78 22.48 25.37
C LYS A 51 -33.37 21.78 26.66
N SER A 52 -33.95 20.62 26.97
CA SER A 52 -33.66 19.89 28.22
C SER A 52 -32.42 19.01 28.14
N GLY A 53 -31.84 18.83 26.95
CA GLY A 53 -30.76 17.88 26.69
C GLY A 53 -31.27 16.43 26.66
N SER A 54 -30.71 15.62 25.76
CA SER A 54 -30.99 14.18 25.72
C SER A 54 -30.34 13.48 26.91
N ALA A 55 -30.75 12.23 27.17
CA ALA A 55 -30.10 11.42 28.20
C ALA A 55 -28.59 11.26 27.92
N MET A 56 -28.19 11.10 26.65
CA MET A 56 -26.78 11.00 26.25
C MET A 56 -25.99 12.29 26.47
N SER A 57 -26.60 13.46 26.26
CA SER A 57 -25.97 14.73 26.60
C SER A 57 -25.66 14.79 28.09
N LYS A 58 -26.66 14.48 28.93
CA LYS A 58 -26.49 14.51 30.39
C LYS A 58 -25.45 13.52 30.89
N LEU A 59 -25.46 12.28 30.37
CA LEU A 59 -24.44 11.30 30.71
C LEU A 59 -23.03 11.74 30.31
N THR A 60 -22.91 12.43 29.17
CA THR A 60 -21.63 12.98 28.72
C THR A 60 -21.17 14.13 29.61
N ASP A 61 -22.08 15.01 30.04
CA ASP A 61 -21.79 16.09 30.99
C ASP A 61 -21.31 15.53 32.34
N TYR A 62 -21.87 14.41 32.80
CA TYR A 62 -21.55 13.81 34.10
C TYR A 62 -20.28 12.97 34.09
N TYR A 63 -20.05 12.18 33.04
CA TYR A 63 -19.03 11.13 33.04
C TYR A 63 -18.01 11.25 31.91
N TYR A 64 -18.18 12.19 30.98
CA TYR A 64 -17.41 12.35 29.74
C TYR A 64 -17.60 11.19 28.74
N ASP A 65 -17.37 11.49 27.45
CA ASP A 65 -17.61 10.57 26.34
C ASP A 65 -16.91 9.22 26.50
N ALA A 66 -15.62 9.23 26.87
CA ALA A 66 -14.83 8.01 27.01
C ALA A 66 -15.35 7.08 28.11
N ALA A 67 -15.85 7.61 29.24
CA ALA A 67 -16.37 6.76 30.31
C ALA A 67 -17.74 6.19 29.93
N VAL A 68 -18.61 7.00 29.33
CA VAL A 68 -19.92 6.54 28.82
C VAL A 68 -19.73 5.47 27.74
N ALA A 69 -18.81 5.66 26.79
CA ALA A 69 -18.51 4.67 25.76
C ALA A 69 -17.96 3.35 26.34
N ARG A 70 -17.06 3.41 27.33
CA ARG A 70 -16.55 2.21 28.03
C ARG A 70 -17.65 1.47 28.76
N MET A 71 -18.50 2.20 29.47
CA MET A 71 -19.66 1.66 30.17
C MET A 71 -20.56 0.87 29.19
N ILE A 72 -20.90 1.48 28.05
CA ILE A 72 -21.72 0.84 27.00
C ILE A 72 -21.02 -0.40 26.41
N GLU A 73 -19.72 -0.32 26.07
CA GLU A 73 -18.96 -1.46 25.53
C GLU A 73 -18.86 -2.62 26.51
N SER A 74 -18.75 -2.34 27.82
CA SER A 74 -18.82 -3.37 28.86
C SER A 74 -20.18 -4.04 28.93
N ALA A 75 -21.29 -3.28 28.83
CA ALA A 75 -22.63 -3.88 28.81
C ALA A 75 -22.91 -4.74 27.59
N LYS A 76 -22.34 -4.42 26.41
CA LYS A 76 -22.49 -5.27 25.21
C LYS A 76 -21.93 -6.69 25.40
N LYS A 77 -21.07 -6.90 26.40
CA LYS A 77 -20.48 -8.20 26.76
C LYS A 77 -21.28 -8.95 27.84
N LYS A 78 -22.23 -8.29 28.53
CA LYS A 78 -23.06 -8.92 29.57
C LYS A 78 -24.23 -9.68 28.92
N PRO A 79 -24.54 -10.92 29.35
CA PRO A 79 -25.73 -11.64 28.90
C PRO A 79 -27.01 -10.82 29.15
N GLY A 80 -27.94 -10.82 28.18
CA GLY A 80 -29.21 -10.07 28.28
C GLY A 80 -29.11 -8.56 28.10
N MET A 81 -27.92 -7.96 28.06
CA MET A 81 -27.74 -6.50 27.93
C MET A 81 -27.33 -6.04 26.52
N LYS A 82 -27.07 -6.99 25.61
CA LYS A 82 -26.50 -6.69 24.29
C LYS A 82 -27.37 -5.74 23.44
N GLU A 83 -28.68 -6.00 23.38
CA GLU A 83 -29.61 -5.16 22.61
C GLU A 83 -29.72 -3.77 23.23
N PHE A 84 -29.99 -3.71 24.53
CA PHE A 84 -30.07 -2.46 25.28
C PHE A 84 -28.80 -1.60 25.11
N ALA A 85 -27.63 -2.19 25.25
CA ALA A 85 -26.36 -1.48 25.09
C ALA A 85 -26.11 -1.04 23.64
N SER A 86 -26.59 -1.79 22.65
CA SER A 86 -26.51 -1.41 21.23
C SER A 86 -27.42 -0.22 20.92
N ASP A 87 -28.59 -0.16 21.55
CA ASP A 87 -29.50 1.00 21.47
C ASP A 87 -28.88 2.23 22.13
N LEU A 88 -28.25 2.08 23.29
CA LEU A 88 -27.51 3.17 23.93
C LEU A 88 -26.35 3.66 23.05
N GLN A 89 -25.59 2.75 22.44
CA GLN A 89 -24.52 3.13 21.51
C GLN A 89 -25.06 3.89 20.29
N THR A 90 -26.21 3.47 19.77
CA THR A 90 -26.87 4.19 18.66
C THR A 90 -27.30 5.59 19.08
N GLN A 91 -27.84 5.76 20.30
CA GLN A 91 -28.16 7.06 20.85
C GLN A 91 -26.90 7.92 21.06
N GLN A 92 -25.80 7.33 21.53
CA GLN A 92 -24.51 8.00 21.67
C GLN A 92 -23.98 8.50 20.31
N PHE A 93 -24.04 7.68 19.27
CA PHE A 93 -23.63 8.08 17.92
C PHE A 93 -24.52 9.20 17.36
N LYS A 94 -25.84 9.14 17.58
CA LYS A 94 -26.76 10.22 17.22
C LYS A 94 -26.48 11.50 17.99
N TYR A 95 -26.11 11.40 19.26
CA TYR A 95 -25.72 12.56 20.06
C TYR A 95 -24.43 13.21 19.51
N TRP A 96 -23.39 12.42 19.22
CA TRP A 96 -22.17 12.93 18.60
C TRP A 96 -22.41 13.54 17.22
N PHE A 97 -23.24 12.89 16.39
CA PHE A 97 -23.56 13.35 15.04
C PHE A 97 -24.38 14.65 15.01
N ASN A 98 -25.31 14.84 15.96
CA ASN A 98 -26.19 16.01 16.01
C ASN A 98 -25.73 17.08 17.03
N GLY A 99 -24.62 16.85 17.74
CA GLY A 99 -24.13 17.67 18.86
C GLY A 99 -23.49 19.00 18.44
N TYR A 100 -23.23 19.85 19.45
CA TYR A 100 -22.75 21.24 19.37
C TYR A 100 -21.34 21.38 18.72
N LEU A 101 -21.24 21.28 17.39
CA LEU A 101 -20.41 22.12 16.49
C LEU A 101 -19.73 21.38 15.33
N THR A 102 -19.57 20.06 15.35
CA THR A 102 -18.90 19.37 14.23
C THR A 102 -19.39 17.93 14.06
N ASP A 103 -20.06 17.64 12.94
CA ASP A 103 -20.16 16.28 12.37
C ASP A 103 -18.75 15.82 11.96
N ASP A 104 -17.88 15.57 12.96
CA ASP A 104 -16.44 15.36 12.76
C ASP A 104 -15.93 14.15 13.56
N PRO A 105 -15.56 13.06 12.88
CA PRO A 105 -14.92 11.90 13.48
C PRO A 105 -13.64 12.18 14.28
N ASP A 106 -12.92 13.26 14.00
CA ASP A 106 -11.72 13.66 14.76
C ASP A 106 -12.05 14.20 16.16
N TYR A 107 -13.18 14.91 16.31
CA TYR A 107 -13.70 15.26 17.64
C TYR A 107 -13.94 14.02 18.49
N VAL A 108 -14.69 13.04 17.97
CA VAL A 108 -15.00 11.80 18.70
C VAL A 108 -13.73 11.01 19.01
N PHE A 109 -12.75 10.99 18.10
CA PHE A 109 -11.46 10.36 18.36
C PHE A 109 -10.74 10.96 19.58
N ARG A 110 -10.76 12.30 19.72
CA ARG A 110 -10.21 13.00 20.90
C ARG A 110 -11.04 12.78 22.15
N ALA A 111 -12.36 12.85 22.05
CA ALA A 111 -13.29 12.65 23.16
C ALA A 111 -13.17 11.25 23.78
N LEU A 112 -12.85 10.24 22.96
CA LEU A 112 -12.53 8.88 23.39
C LEU A 112 -11.10 8.71 23.93
N VAL A 113 -10.33 9.80 24.04
CA VAL A 113 -8.95 9.84 24.57
C VAL A 113 -7.96 9.04 23.71
N LEU A 114 -8.32 8.71 22.46
CA LEU A 114 -7.48 7.93 21.56
C LEU A 114 -6.26 8.75 21.10
N ALA A 115 -6.45 10.04 20.81
CA ALA A 115 -5.36 10.96 20.46
C ALA A 115 -4.25 11.00 21.52
N PHE A 116 -4.61 11.00 22.80
CA PHE A 116 -3.67 10.94 23.90
C PHE A 116 -2.89 9.60 23.91
N LYS A 117 -3.57 8.48 23.69
CA LYS A 117 -2.90 7.17 23.61
C LYS A 117 -1.88 7.10 22.48
N VAL A 118 -2.21 7.66 21.31
CA VAL A 118 -1.27 7.76 20.18
C VAL A 118 -0.06 8.62 20.57
N ARG A 119 -0.30 9.83 21.07
CA ARG A 119 0.75 10.79 21.44
C ARG A 119 1.74 10.23 22.45
N PHE A 120 1.25 9.52 23.47
CA PHE A 120 2.07 8.96 24.54
C PHE A 120 2.44 7.48 24.32
N ARG A 121 2.20 6.93 23.11
CA ARG A 121 2.51 5.54 22.72
C ARG A 121 1.99 4.50 23.73
N LYS A 122 0.82 4.75 24.32
CA LYS A 122 0.21 3.87 25.32
C LYS A 122 -0.46 2.68 24.64
N GLY A 123 0.34 1.67 24.30
CA GLY A 123 -0.12 0.44 23.66
C GLY A 123 -0.53 0.64 22.19
N ASN A 124 -1.03 -0.43 21.58
CA ASN A 124 -1.56 -0.39 20.22
C ASN A 124 -3.03 0.04 20.23
N VAL A 125 -3.38 1.03 19.42
CA VAL A 125 -4.76 1.54 19.33
C VAL A 125 -5.75 0.45 18.87
N LEU A 126 -5.28 -0.53 18.09
CA LEU A 126 -6.09 -1.68 17.64
C LEU A 126 -6.47 -2.65 18.75
N ASP A 127 -5.87 -2.54 19.92
CA ASP A 127 -6.21 -3.35 21.09
C ASP A 127 -7.15 -2.60 22.05
N ASP A 128 -7.48 -1.34 21.75
CA ASP A 128 -8.41 -0.52 22.53
C ASP A 128 -9.86 -0.71 22.07
N PRO A 129 -10.78 -1.18 22.93
CA PRO A 129 -12.21 -1.25 22.60
C PRO A 129 -12.80 0.07 22.12
N LEU A 130 -12.33 1.21 22.65
CA LEU A 130 -12.83 2.53 22.22
C LEU A 130 -12.40 2.88 20.79
N PHE A 131 -11.32 2.29 20.28
CA PHE A 131 -10.96 2.44 18.87
C PHE A 131 -11.99 1.76 17.97
N PHE A 132 -12.52 0.60 18.36
CA PHE A 132 -13.62 -0.04 17.65
C PHE A 132 -14.91 0.78 17.73
N THR A 133 -15.19 1.41 18.87
CA THR A 133 -16.30 2.37 19.00
C THR A 133 -16.14 3.53 18.01
N TRP A 134 -14.95 4.13 17.94
CA TRP A 134 -14.65 5.18 16.95
C TRP A 134 -14.79 4.69 15.50
N MET A 135 -14.26 3.51 15.17
CA MET A 135 -14.39 2.91 13.84
C MET A 135 -15.86 2.75 13.45
N ASN A 136 -16.69 2.26 14.37
CA ASN A 136 -18.13 2.11 14.15
C ASN A 136 -18.84 3.46 14.04
N TYR A 137 -18.39 4.47 14.79
CA TYR A 137 -18.90 5.83 14.64
C TYR A 137 -18.56 6.42 13.26
N VAL A 138 -17.34 6.26 12.74
CA VAL A 138 -17.01 6.71 11.37
C VAL A 138 -17.92 6.04 10.33
N LYS A 139 -18.21 4.74 10.49
CA LYS A 139 -19.18 4.04 9.62
C LYS A 139 -20.59 4.61 9.75
N PHE A 140 -21.01 4.96 10.97
CA PHE A 140 -22.30 5.60 11.20
C PHE A 140 -22.34 6.99 10.55
N HIS A 141 -21.34 7.83 10.82
CA HIS A 141 -21.15 9.15 10.24
C HIS A 141 -21.22 9.11 8.71
N ASP A 142 -20.35 8.32 8.07
CA ASP A 142 -20.25 8.24 6.60
C ASP A 142 -21.56 7.78 5.94
N LYS A 143 -22.41 7.03 6.65
CA LYS A 143 -23.72 6.59 6.16
C LYS A 143 -24.83 7.62 6.33
N ASN A 144 -24.69 8.55 7.27
CA ASN A 144 -25.74 9.49 7.66
C ASN A 144 -25.42 10.95 7.29
N THR A 145 -24.16 11.28 7.04
CA THR A 145 -23.75 12.62 6.63
C THR A 145 -24.27 12.96 5.23
N LYS A 146 -24.69 14.21 5.03
CA LYS A 146 -25.04 14.75 3.70
C LYS A 146 -23.83 15.27 2.92
N ASN A 147 -22.70 15.42 3.62
CA ASN A 147 -21.44 15.86 3.05
C ASN A 147 -20.66 14.66 2.48
N GLN A 148 -19.45 14.90 1.97
CA GLN A 148 -18.58 13.79 1.59
C GLN A 148 -18.23 12.94 2.83
N PRO A 149 -18.19 11.60 2.70
CA PRO A 149 -17.72 10.73 3.77
C PRO A 149 -16.36 11.18 4.28
N ALA A 150 -16.22 11.33 5.60
CA ALA A 150 -14.97 11.75 6.21
C ALA A 150 -13.89 10.67 6.08
N GLY A 151 -14.31 9.39 6.12
CA GLY A 151 -13.42 8.25 6.10
C GLY A 151 -12.57 8.14 7.38
N TYR A 152 -11.67 7.17 7.41
CA TYR A 152 -10.77 6.96 8.56
C TYR A 152 -9.48 7.79 8.43
N LEU A 153 -8.99 7.94 7.20
CA LEU A 153 -7.68 8.54 6.92
C LEU A 153 -7.60 10.00 7.39
N THR A 154 -8.68 10.75 7.24
CA THR A 154 -8.76 12.18 7.58
C THR A 154 -8.38 12.42 9.03
N THR A 155 -9.02 11.72 9.97
CA THR A 155 -8.68 11.77 11.39
C THR A 155 -7.31 11.19 11.68
N LEU A 156 -6.97 10.02 11.13
CA LEU A 156 -5.72 9.33 11.48
C LEU A 156 -4.47 10.12 11.06
N LYS A 157 -4.53 10.89 9.96
CA LYS A 157 -3.43 11.76 9.52
C LYS A 157 -3.08 12.88 10.51
N ASN A 158 -3.99 13.25 11.41
CA ASN A 158 -3.71 14.23 12.46
C ASN A 158 -2.76 13.68 13.54
N TYR A 159 -2.63 12.36 13.64
CA TYR A 159 -1.88 11.69 14.72
C TYR A 159 -0.81 10.71 14.23
N TYR A 160 -0.88 10.29 12.96
CA TYR A 160 0.00 9.31 12.35
C TYR A 160 0.57 9.83 11.03
N ASP A 161 1.87 9.67 10.83
CA ASP A 161 2.45 9.81 9.51
C ASP A 161 2.04 8.65 8.57
N ASP A 162 2.27 8.81 7.27
CA ASP A 162 1.88 7.82 6.26
C ASP A 162 2.50 6.43 6.50
N GLY A 163 3.72 6.37 7.04
CA GLY A 163 4.40 5.11 7.35
C GLY A 163 3.75 4.40 8.53
N ALA A 164 3.42 5.14 9.59
CA ALA A 164 2.69 4.64 10.74
C ALA A 164 1.28 4.15 10.35
N ILE A 165 0.59 4.86 9.44
CA ILE A 165 -0.69 4.40 8.87
C ILE A 165 -0.51 3.11 8.07
N THR A 166 0.54 2.99 7.25
CA THR A 166 0.83 1.74 6.52
C THR A 166 1.10 0.57 7.48
N ILE A 167 1.80 0.81 8.60
CA ILE A 167 2.00 -0.19 9.64
C ILE A 167 0.67 -0.56 10.32
N LEU A 168 -0.18 0.42 10.64
CA LEU A 168 -1.50 0.22 11.23
C LEU A 168 -2.39 -0.66 10.33
N VAL A 169 -2.45 -0.36 9.03
CA VAL A 169 -3.15 -1.19 8.02
C VAL A 169 -2.64 -2.63 8.05
N ARG A 170 -1.31 -2.82 8.04
CA ARG A 170 -0.70 -4.16 8.06
C ARG A 170 -1.05 -4.93 9.32
N MET A 171 -1.06 -4.28 10.49
CA MET A 171 -1.46 -4.90 11.75
C MET A 171 -2.96 -5.26 11.73
N ALA A 172 -3.81 -4.35 11.27
CA ALA A 172 -5.26 -4.55 11.18
C ALA A 172 -5.65 -5.66 10.20
N LYS A 173 -4.90 -5.88 9.11
CA LYS A 173 -5.13 -7.00 8.18
C LYS A 173 -4.93 -8.39 8.81
N LYS A 174 -4.21 -8.50 9.93
CA LYS A 174 -3.94 -9.79 10.59
C LYS A 174 -5.12 -10.34 11.38
N LYS A 175 -6.11 -9.51 11.72
CA LYS A 175 -7.27 -9.91 12.54
C LYS A 175 -8.54 -9.80 11.68
N PRO A 176 -9.42 -10.83 11.63
CA PRO A 176 -10.68 -10.76 10.90
C PRO A 176 -11.57 -9.57 11.32
N SER A 177 -11.60 -9.25 12.62
CA SER A 177 -12.41 -8.16 13.17
C SER A 177 -12.02 -6.76 12.69
N THR A 178 -10.81 -6.57 12.16
CA THR A 178 -10.30 -5.28 11.67
C THR A 178 -10.00 -5.29 10.17
N LEU A 179 -10.30 -6.38 9.45
CA LEU A 179 -9.95 -6.54 8.05
C LEU A 179 -10.66 -5.52 7.13
N GLU A 180 -11.96 -5.31 7.34
CA GLU A 180 -12.75 -4.34 6.58
C GLU A 180 -12.18 -2.91 6.75
N PHE A 181 -11.87 -2.52 7.98
CA PHE A 181 -11.22 -1.25 8.28
C PHE A 181 -9.87 -1.12 7.60
N ALA A 182 -9.04 -2.16 7.68
CA ALA A 182 -7.72 -2.15 7.08
C ALA A 182 -7.77 -1.98 5.56
N ASN A 183 -8.75 -2.62 4.90
CA ASN A 183 -8.96 -2.49 3.46
C ASN A 183 -9.44 -1.08 3.09
N LYS A 184 -10.48 -0.56 3.77
CA LYS A 184 -10.99 0.79 3.52
C LYS A 184 -9.92 1.87 3.77
N LEU A 185 -9.20 1.80 4.89
CA LEU A 185 -8.09 2.73 5.17
C LEU A 185 -6.97 2.64 4.13
N ARG A 186 -6.67 1.43 3.61
CA ARG A 186 -5.69 1.28 2.54
C ARG A 186 -6.14 1.93 1.22
N ASP A 187 -7.42 1.79 0.89
CA ASP A 187 -7.98 2.40 -0.32
C ASP A 187 -8.00 3.93 -0.21
N GLU A 188 -8.43 4.47 0.94
CA GLU A 188 -8.34 5.89 1.25
C GLU A 188 -6.90 6.39 1.16
N GLN A 189 -5.93 5.65 1.71
CA GLN A 189 -4.51 6.01 1.66
C GLN A 189 -4.00 6.09 0.20
N ILE A 190 -4.32 5.10 -0.63
CA ILE A 190 -3.95 5.09 -2.05
C ILE A 190 -4.60 6.25 -2.81
N GLN A 191 -5.90 6.48 -2.61
CA GLN A 191 -6.62 7.58 -3.25
C GLN A 191 -6.07 8.94 -2.83
N GLY A 192 -5.83 9.14 -1.53
CA GLY A 192 -5.24 10.37 -1.00
C GLY A 192 -3.84 10.64 -1.55
N TRP A 193 -3.00 9.61 -1.69
CA TRP A 193 -1.69 9.74 -2.34
C TRP A 193 -1.82 10.13 -3.82
N ILE A 194 -2.75 9.52 -4.56
CA ILE A 194 -3.01 9.90 -5.96
C ILE A 194 -3.48 11.35 -6.03
N LEU A 195 -4.51 11.75 -5.29
CA LEU A 195 -5.07 13.11 -5.31
C LEU A 195 -4.04 14.19 -4.95
N SER A 196 -3.15 13.90 -3.99
CA SER A 196 -2.05 14.80 -3.62
C SER A 196 -0.87 14.80 -4.61
N GLY A 197 -0.93 14.00 -5.68
CA GLY A 197 0.16 13.89 -6.65
C GLY A 197 1.43 13.28 -6.05
N LYS A 198 1.32 12.45 -5.01
CA LYS A 198 2.48 11.85 -4.34
C LYS A 198 3.23 10.94 -5.31
N SER A 199 4.51 11.24 -5.55
CA SER A 199 5.27 10.50 -6.55
C SER A 199 5.43 9.02 -6.17
N PRO A 200 5.43 8.09 -7.16
CA PRO A 200 5.66 6.67 -6.90
C PRO A 200 6.95 6.38 -6.12
N SER A 201 8.00 7.18 -6.32
CA SER A 201 9.25 7.10 -5.56
C SER A 201 9.03 7.36 -4.06
N LYS A 202 8.28 8.42 -3.70
CA LYS A 202 7.93 8.72 -2.30
C LYS A 202 6.99 7.67 -1.70
N VAL A 203 6.07 7.13 -2.48
CA VAL A 203 5.23 6.00 -2.02
C VAL A 203 6.09 4.77 -1.74
N TRP A 204 7.07 4.46 -2.59
CA TRP A 204 7.99 3.36 -2.35
C TRP A 204 8.77 3.54 -1.04
N ASP A 205 9.26 4.74 -0.75
CA ASP A 205 9.91 5.07 0.52
C ASP A 205 9.06 4.73 1.74
N ILE A 206 7.76 5.02 1.67
CA ILE A 206 6.81 4.77 2.75
C ILE A 206 6.55 3.27 2.92
N ILE A 207 6.29 2.56 1.81
CA ILE A 207 5.78 1.18 1.90
C ILE A 207 6.85 0.10 1.90
N LYS A 208 8.08 0.38 1.46
CA LYS A 208 9.14 -0.65 1.30
C LYS A 208 9.49 -1.39 2.60
N GLY A 209 9.23 -0.81 3.77
CA GLY A 209 9.43 -1.48 5.07
C GLY A 209 10.84 -2.01 5.31
N GLY A 210 11.87 -1.40 4.68
CA GLY A 210 13.26 -1.86 4.76
C GLY A 210 13.62 -3.05 3.86
N ILE A 211 12.73 -3.47 2.96
CA ILE A 211 12.99 -4.58 2.04
C ILE A 211 14.12 -4.21 1.07
N VAL A 212 15.12 -5.06 0.99
CA VAL A 212 16.31 -4.88 0.15
C VAL A 212 16.66 -6.17 -0.60
N GLY A 213 17.47 -6.02 -1.66
CA GLY A 213 18.03 -7.14 -2.40
C GLY A 213 16.96 -8.01 -3.07
N LYS A 214 17.09 -9.33 -2.93
CA LYS A 214 16.31 -10.28 -3.73
C LYS A 214 14.81 -10.31 -3.44
N LYS A 215 14.43 -9.88 -2.25
CA LYS A 215 13.04 -9.94 -1.78
C LYS A 215 12.20 -8.80 -2.35
N VAL A 216 12.81 -7.77 -2.95
CA VAL A 216 12.10 -6.55 -3.38
C VAL A 216 10.98 -6.88 -4.36
N LEU A 217 11.24 -7.62 -5.43
CA LEU A 217 10.26 -7.76 -6.51
C LEU A 217 9.10 -8.69 -6.20
N GLY A 218 9.38 -9.78 -5.48
CA GLY A 218 8.36 -10.70 -5.01
C GLY A 218 7.57 -10.16 -3.81
N SER A 219 7.96 -9.01 -3.26
CA SER A 219 7.30 -8.47 -2.07
C SER A 219 5.89 -7.97 -2.37
N PRO A 220 4.93 -8.18 -1.44
CA PRO A 220 3.62 -7.54 -1.51
C PRO A 220 3.71 -6.01 -1.65
N GLU A 221 4.74 -5.39 -1.07
CA GLU A 221 5.00 -3.96 -1.11
C GLU A 221 5.30 -3.50 -2.54
N PHE A 222 6.13 -4.23 -3.28
CA PHE A 222 6.44 -3.88 -4.67
C PHE A 222 5.28 -4.17 -5.60
N LYS A 223 4.53 -5.26 -5.37
CA LYS A 223 3.24 -5.52 -6.07
C LYS A 223 2.25 -4.35 -5.83
N ALA A 224 2.20 -3.80 -4.62
CA ALA A 224 1.37 -2.62 -4.34
C ALA A 224 1.91 -1.35 -5.02
N LEU A 225 3.25 -1.19 -5.11
CA LEU A 225 3.87 -0.08 -5.83
C LEU A 225 3.52 -0.10 -7.32
N THR A 226 3.54 -1.26 -7.98
CA THR A 226 3.24 -1.32 -9.43
C THR A 226 1.79 -0.93 -9.71
N VAL A 227 0.84 -1.40 -8.89
CA VAL A 227 -0.57 -0.97 -8.98
C VAL A 227 -0.71 0.54 -8.76
N TYR A 228 0.00 1.10 -7.78
CA TYR A 228 0.01 2.54 -7.54
C TYR A 228 0.59 3.31 -8.71
N LEU A 229 1.73 2.86 -9.25
CA LEU A 229 2.42 3.45 -10.39
C LEU A 229 1.51 3.52 -11.62
N ASP A 230 0.80 2.44 -11.93
CA ASP A 230 -0.13 2.40 -13.07
C ASP A 230 -1.25 3.44 -12.91
N ARG A 231 -1.83 3.55 -11.72
CA ARG A 231 -2.86 4.56 -11.41
C ARG A 231 -2.30 5.98 -11.47
N PHE A 232 -1.12 6.21 -10.90
CA PHE A 232 -0.44 7.51 -10.90
C PHE A 232 -0.12 7.96 -12.33
N ASN A 233 0.47 7.09 -13.14
CA ASN A 233 0.84 7.39 -14.53
C ASN A 233 -0.38 7.65 -15.43
N LYS A 234 -1.55 7.07 -15.09
CA LYS A 234 -2.82 7.38 -15.75
C LYS A 234 -3.37 8.75 -15.32
N ALA A 235 -3.26 9.10 -14.04
CA ALA A 235 -3.74 10.37 -13.50
C ALA A 235 -2.82 11.56 -13.84
N TYR A 236 -1.50 11.32 -13.98
CA TYR A 236 -0.50 12.34 -14.26
C TYR A 236 0.38 11.98 -15.48
N PRO A 237 -0.16 12.05 -16.71
CA PRO A 237 0.58 11.67 -17.92
C PRO A 237 1.91 12.41 -18.12
N ASP A 238 1.98 13.68 -17.73
CA ASP A 238 3.18 14.52 -17.90
C ASP A 238 4.26 14.24 -16.84
N LYS A 239 3.91 13.54 -15.76
CA LYS A 239 4.81 13.16 -14.67
C LYS A 239 5.09 11.67 -14.64
N LYS A 240 4.80 10.98 -15.75
CA LYS A 240 4.96 9.52 -15.86
C LYS A 240 6.37 9.10 -15.45
N THR A 241 6.42 8.04 -14.65
CA THR A 241 7.68 7.40 -14.26
C THR A 241 7.57 5.88 -14.41
N THR A 242 8.64 5.16 -14.11
CA THR A 242 8.68 3.70 -14.25
C THR A 242 9.23 3.03 -13.00
N SER A 243 8.86 1.77 -12.79
CA SER A 243 9.44 0.95 -11.73
C SER A 243 10.97 0.88 -11.83
N VAL A 244 11.51 0.86 -13.05
CA VAL A 244 12.96 0.91 -13.31
C VAL A 244 13.59 2.22 -12.81
N SER A 245 12.93 3.36 -13.03
CA SER A 245 13.45 4.66 -12.59
C SER A 245 13.49 4.74 -11.06
N ILE A 246 12.43 4.26 -10.40
CA ILE A 246 12.37 4.14 -8.94
C ILE A 246 13.50 3.23 -8.43
N LEU A 247 13.64 2.02 -9.01
CA LEU A 247 14.68 1.09 -8.60
C LEU A 247 16.09 1.65 -8.81
N LYS A 248 16.33 2.41 -9.87
CA LYS A 248 17.62 3.08 -10.12
C LYS A 248 17.91 4.15 -9.07
N GLU A 249 16.94 4.99 -8.74
CA GLU A 249 17.06 6.05 -7.73
C GLU A 249 17.51 5.48 -6.37
N TYR A 250 16.92 4.36 -5.94
CA TYR A 250 17.22 3.77 -4.62
C TYR A 250 18.37 2.77 -4.61
N TYR A 251 18.62 2.06 -5.71
CA TYR A 251 19.50 0.89 -5.70
C TYR A 251 20.64 0.95 -6.73
N GLY A 252 20.84 2.04 -7.47
CA GLY A 252 21.78 2.07 -8.60
C GLY A 252 22.58 3.36 -8.79
N LYS A 253 23.92 3.26 -8.68
CA LYS A 253 24.86 4.25 -9.25
C LYS A 253 25.74 3.73 -10.41
N LYS A 254 25.81 2.41 -10.68
CA LYS A 254 26.79 1.80 -11.63
C LYS A 254 26.24 0.65 -12.52
N GLY A 255 24.97 0.70 -12.92
CA GLY A 255 24.33 -0.30 -13.82
C GLY A 255 22.93 -0.74 -13.38
N PRO A 256 22.32 -1.74 -14.05
CA PRO A 256 21.07 -2.36 -13.61
C PRO A 256 21.21 -2.88 -12.18
N THR A 257 20.28 -2.50 -11.32
CA THR A 257 20.31 -2.90 -9.91
C THR A 257 20.04 -4.40 -9.80
N ARG A 258 20.50 -5.05 -8.72
CA ARG A 258 20.27 -6.48 -8.49
C ARG A 258 18.79 -6.86 -8.59
N ALA A 259 17.90 -5.98 -8.12
CA ALA A 259 16.47 -6.13 -8.27
C ALA A 259 16.06 -6.17 -9.75
N ILE A 260 16.51 -5.21 -10.58
CA ILE A 260 16.18 -5.22 -12.02
C ILE A 260 16.62 -6.52 -12.69
N ILE A 261 17.84 -6.99 -12.43
CA ILE A 261 18.35 -8.25 -13.00
C ILE A 261 17.44 -9.41 -12.63
N GLU A 262 17.05 -9.51 -11.35
CA GLU A 262 16.18 -10.58 -10.88
C GLU A 262 14.78 -10.53 -11.49
N ALA A 263 14.21 -9.34 -11.73
CA ALA A 263 12.95 -9.21 -12.46
C ALA A 263 13.09 -9.79 -13.88
N LEU A 264 14.13 -9.37 -14.59
CA LEU A 264 14.37 -9.77 -15.98
C LEU A 264 14.62 -11.26 -16.13
N THR A 265 15.22 -11.90 -15.11
CA THR A 265 15.55 -13.33 -15.13
C THR A 265 14.57 -14.20 -14.33
N SER A 266 13.49 -13.62 -13.80
CA SER A 266 12.54 -14.35 -12.95
C SER A 266 11.86 -15.46 -13.73
N LYS A 267 11.90 -16.68 -13.19
CA LYS A 267 11.16 -17.85 -13.71
C LYS A 267 9.81 -18.05 -13.01
N ASP A 268 9.53 -17.28 -11.97
CA ASP A 268 8.28 -17.34 -11.22
C ASP A 268 7.11 -16.83 -12.09
N PRO A 269 6.08 -17.67 -12.37
CA PRO A 269 4.90 -17.28 -13.12
C PRO A 269 4.17 -16.07 -12.53
N GLU A 270 4.14 -15.91 -11.20
CA GLU A 270 3.47 -14.78 -10.55
C GLU A 270 4.13 -13.44 -10.89
N ASN A 271 5.44 -13.46 -11.15
CA ASN A 271 6.23 -12.26 -11.44
C ASN A 271 6.34 -11.98 -12.94
N LYS A 272 5.72 -12.78 -13.81
CA LYS A 272 5.80 -12.63 -15.27
C LYS A 272 5.34 -11.25 -15.73
N ASN A 273 4.26 -10.71 -15.13
CA ASN A 273 3.77 -9.37 -15.46
C ASN A 273 4.76 -8.28 -15.02
N ILE A 274 5.31 -8.40 -13.81
CA ILE A 274 6.32 -7.46 -13.29
C ILE A 274 7.58 -7.49 -14.17
N ALA A 275 8.06 -8.68 -14.53
CA ALA A 275 9.20 -8.86 -15.41
C ALA A 275 8.97 -8.17 -16.77
N LYS A 276 7.79 -8.36 -17.38
CA LYS A 276 7.42 -7.70 -18.63
C LYS A 276 7.34 -6.18 -18.49
N GLN A 277 6.77 -5.66 -17.41
CA GLN A 277 6.71 -4.22 -17.13
C GLN A 277 8.11 -3.63 -16.96
N VAL A 278 8.99 -4.29 -16.21
CA VAL A 278 10.38 -3.90 -15.99
C VAL A 278 11.17 -3.94 -17.31
N GLU A 279 11.05 -5.01 -18.09
CA GLU A 279 11.68 -5.16 -19.42
C GLU A 279 11.26 -4.00 -20.35
N THR A 280 9.95 -3.78 -20.49
CA THR A 280 9.40 -2.71 -21.34
C THR A 280 9.89 -1.33 -20.91
N ALA A 281 9.85 -1.03 -19.61
CA ALA A 281 10.33 0.24 -19.06
C ALA A 281 11.84 0.42 -19.29
N LEU A 282 12.61 -0.65 -19.12
CA LEU A 282 14.05 -0.62 -19.30
C LEU A 282 14.43 -0.36 -20.76
N PHE A 283 13.76 -1.02 -21.71
CA PHE A 283 13.95 -0.81 -23.14
C PHE A 283 13.56 0.60 -23.55
N GLY A 284 12.44 1.12 -23.04
CA GLY A 284 12.02 2.50 -23.27
C GLY A 284 13.08 3.50 -22.84
N ILE A 285 13.72 3.28 -21.69
CA ILE A 285 14.85 4.13 -21.24
C ILE A 285 16.05 3.94 -22.15
N TRP A 286 16.44 2.71 -22.46
CA TRP A 286 17.65 2.45 -23.22
C TRP A 286 17.60 2.97 -24.65
N LEU A 287 16.46 2.80 -25.34
CA LEU A 287 16.26 3.26 -26.72
C LEU A 287 16.40 4.78 -26.90
N THR A 288 16.36 5.56 -25.81
CA THR A 288 16.56 7.01 -25.88
C THR A 288 18.03 7.43 -25.97
N LYS A 289 18.98 6.57 -25.56
CA LYS A 289 20.36 6.99 -25.30
C LYS A 289 21.46 5.97 -25.64
N TYR A 290 21.14 4.69 -25.74
CA TYR A 290 22.16 3.64 -25.78
C TYR A 290 21.98 2.75 -26.99
N ASP A 291 23.07 2.42 -27.66
CA ASP A 291 23.07 1.38 -28.69
C ASP A 291 23.12 -0.03 -28.06
N PRO A 292 22.90 -1.10 -28.85
CA PRO A 292 23.08 -2.47 -28.37
C PRO A 292 24.44 -2.76 -27.72
N THR A 293 25.55 -2.22 -28.20
CA THR A 293 26.88 -2.44 -27.60
C THR A 293 26.97 -1.84 -26.19
N ASP A 294 26.46 -0.63 -26.00
CA ASP A 294 26.37 0.00 -24.68
C ASP A 294 25.54 -0.85 -23.70
N VAL A 295 24.38 -1.31 -24.15
CA VAL A 295 23.50 -2.16 -23.32
C VAL A 295 24.16 -3.51 -23.01
N PHE A 296 24.97 -4.06 -23.92
CA PHE A 296 25.75 -5.27 -23.69
C PHE A 296 26.71 -5.10 -22.50
N ARG A 297 27.42 -3.96 -22.45
CA ARG A 297 28.30 -3.58 -21.34
C ARG A 297 27.53 -3.31 -20.05
N MET A 298 26.39 -2.63 -20.13
CA MET A 298 25.54 -2.36 -18.95
C MET A 298 25.01 -3.63 -18.29
N LEU A 299 24.66 -4.62 -19.10
CA LEU A 299 24.26 -5.95 -18.64
C LEU A 299 25.46 -6.82 -18.22
N ARG A 300 26.69 -6.29 -18.34
CA ARG A 300 27.96 -6.96 -18.00
C ARG A 300 28.15 -8.28 -18.75
N LEU A 301 27.59 -8.39 -19.95
CA LEU A 301 27.71 -9.59 -20.78
C LEU A 301 29.15 -9.83 -21.25
N ASN A 302 29.94 -8.75 -21.34
CA ASN A 302 31.37 -8.81 -21.66
C ASN A 302 32.27 -9.32 -20.50
N GLN A 303 31.76 -9.38 -19.26
CA GLN A 303 32.56 -9.77 -18.09
C GLN A 303 32.65 -11.29 -17.88
N SER A 304 31.76 -12.07 -18.51
CA SER A 304 31.71 -13.53 -18.39
C SER A 304 31.66 -14.22 -19.76
N PRO A 305 32.66 -14.02 -20.63
CA PRO A 305 32.62 -14.45 -22.03
C PRO A 305 32.37 -15.95 -22.21
N ASN A 306 32.99 -16.81 -21.39
CA ASN A 306 32.82 -18.26 -21.50
C ASN A 306 31.40 -18.74 -21.16
N LYS A 307 30.65 -17.96 -20.38
CA LYS A 307 29.25 -18.26 -20.02
C LYS A 307 28.26 -17.36 -20.74
N LEU A 308 28.70 -16.65 -21.78
CA LEU A 308 27.89 -15.64 -22.46
C LEU A 308 26.60 -16.23 -23.01
N LEU A 309 26.69 -17.33 -23.77
CA LEU A 309 25.55 -17.96 -24.43
C LEU A 309 24.57 -18.62 -23.44
N GLN A 310 25.04 -18.90 -22.21
CA GLN A 310 24.22 -19.44 -21.13
C GLN A 310 23.66 -18.33 -20.22
N ASN A 311 24.09 -17.08 -20.41
CA ASN A 311 23.68 -15.98 -19.56
C ASN A 311 22.22 -15.61 -19.87
N PRO A 312 21.29 -15.68 -18.89
CA PRO A 312 19.88 -15.38 -19.14
C PRO A 312 19.65 -13.94 -19.62
N LEU A 313 20.53 -13.00 -19.26
CA LEU A 313 20.47 -11.61 -19.71
C LEU A 313 20.80 -11.44 -21.20
N LEU A 314 21.45 -12.42 -21.84
CA LEU A 314 21.71 -12.38 -23.28
C LEU A 314 20.40 -12.38 -24.07
N SER A 315 19.41 -13.16 -23.64
CA SER A 315 18.09 -13.18 -24.29
C SER A 315 17.40 -11.82 -24.23
N ILE A 316 17.55 -11.11 -23.11
CA ILE A 316 17.03 -9.74 -22.91
C ILE A 316 17.77 -8.77 -23.84
N TRP A 317 19.10 -8.89 -23.92
CA TRP A 317 19.91 -8.08 -24.82
C TRP A 317 19.55 -8.29 -26.30
N VAL A 318 19.33 -9.54 -26.75
CA VAL A 318 18.91 -9.84 -28.13
C VAL A 318 17.56 -9.20 -28.44
N LYS A 319 16.59 -9.28 -27.53
CA LYS A 319 15.30 -8.60 -27.69
C LYS A 319 15.49 -7.08 -27.81
N TYR A 320 16.36 -6.49 -27.00
CA TYR A 320 16.68 -5.07 -27.07
C TYR A 320 17.30 -4.69 -28.42
N MET A 321 18.31 -5.44 -28.87
CA MET A 321 18.95 -5.26 -30.17
C MET A 321 17.92 -5.31 -31.30
N ASN A 322 17.00 -6.27 -31.28
CA ASN A 322 15.93 -6.35 -32.27
C ASN A 322 15.02 -5.11 -32.23
N ALA A 323 14.61 -4.66 -31.04
CA ALA A 323 13.81 -3.44 -30.89
C ALA A 323 14.55 -2.18 -31.37
N PHE A 324 15.85 -2.09 -31.11
CA PHE A 324 16.71 -1.02 -31.60
C PHE A 324 16.78 -1.03 -33.14
N ASN A 325 17.05 -2.18 -33.73
CA ASN A 325 17.13 -2.35 -35.18
C ASN A 325 15.82 -2.03 -35.88
N SER A 326 14.67 -2.43 -35.32
CA SER A 326 13.37 -2.09 -35.87
C SER A 326 13.09 -0.59 -35.87
N LYS A 327 13.64 0.16 -34.91
CA LYS A 327 13.51 1.62 -34.84
C LYS A 327 14.59 2.38 -35.61
N ASN A 328 15.72 1.73 -35.90
CA ASN A 328 16.87 2.34 -36.56
C ASN A 328 17.37 1.43 -37.70
N PRO A 329 16.61 1.27 -38.79
CA PRO A 329 16.98 0.35 -39.88
C PRO A 329 18.36 0.64 -40.47
N ASP A 330 18.75 1.92 -40.56
CA ASP A 330 20.03 2.36 -41.12
C ASP A 330 21.23 2.11 -40.19
N LYS A 331 20.98 1.85 -38.90
CA LYS A 331 22.00 1.58 -37.88
C LYS A 331 21.91 0.14 -37.38
N ARG A 332 21.41 -0.76 -38.23
CA ARG A 332 21.17 -2.15 -37.87
C ARG A 332 22.44 -2.79 -37.32
N MET A 333 22.35 -3.29 -36.09
CA MET A 333 23.41 -4.03 -35.43
C MET A 333 23.15 -5.53 -35.46
N MET A 334 24.22 -6.31 -35.48
CA MET A 334 24.12 -7.77 -35.37
C MET A 334 24.80 -8.26 -34.09
N MET A 335 24.32 -9.41 -33.62
CA MET A 335 24.89 -10.06 -32.44
C MET A 335 26.37 -10.32 -32.61
N ILE A 336 26.77 -10.84 -33.77
CA ILE A 336 28.16 -11.15 -34.04
C ILE A 336 29.05 -9.90 -34.02
N ASP A 337 28.58 -8.78 -34.58
CA ASP A 337 29.35 -7.53 -34.63
C ASP A 337 29.61 -7.00 -33.21
N THR A 338 28.60 -7.09 -32.32
CA THR A 338 28.76 -6.71 -30.92
C THR A 338 29.73 -7.63 -30.19
N MET A 339 29.62 -8.95 -30.39
CA MET A 339 30.52 -9.93 -29.76
C MET A 339 31.97 -9.72 -30.20
N ARG A 340 32.21 -9.45 -31.49
CA ARG A 340 33.55 -9.17 -32.04
C ARG A 340 34.13 -7.90 -31.44
N THR A 341 33.32 -6.83 -31.36
CA THR A 341 33.72 -5.55 -30.79
C THR A 341 34.08 -5.67 -29.30
N GLU A 342 33.28 -6.41 -28.53
CA GLU A 342 33.43 -6.48 -27.07
C GLU A 342 34.44 -7.53 -26.59
N LEU A 343 34.67 -8.60 -27.38
CA LEU A 343 35.44 -9.77 -26.94
C LEU A 343 36.65 -10.07 -27.83
N GLY A 344 36.67 -9.57 -29.07
CA GLY A 344 37.67 -9.87 -30.08
C GLY A 344 37.42 -11.18 -30.83
N ASP A 345 37.81 -11.23 -32.11
CA ASP A 345 37.51 -12.32 -33.05
C ASP A 345 37.96 -13.70 -32.53
N LYS A 346 39.18 -13.81 -31.99
CA LYS A 346 39.73 -15.07 -31.45
C LYS A 346 38.88 -15.62 -30.30
N ARG A 347 38.43 -14.75 -29.39
CA ARG A 347 37.64 -15.15 -28.22
C ARG A 347 36.24 -15.58 -28.65
N VAL A 348 35.62 -14.84 -29.56
CA VAL A 348 34.31 -15.19 -30.14
C VAL A 348 34.37 -16.56 -30.79
N ARG A 349 35.39 -16.85 -31.62
CA ARG A 349 35.58 -18.17 -32.24
C ARG A 349 35.60 -19.29 -31.18
N ASN A 350 36.40 -19.13 -30.13
CA ASN A 350 36.52 -20.15 -29.08
C ASN A 350 35.19 -20.41 -28.35
N ILE A 351 34.44 -19.34 -28.02
CA ILE A 351 33.11 -19.46 -27.39
C ILE A 351 32.15 -20.25 -28.28
N LEU A 352 32.16 -19.97 -29.59
CA LEU A 352 31.27 -20.66 -30.54
C LEU A 352 31.66 -22.12 -30.75
N MET A 353 32.97 -22.43 -30.82
CA MET A 353 33.45 -23.81 -30.90
C MET A 353 33.05 -24.62 -29.66
N GLU A 354 33.24 -24.06 -28.45
CA GLU A 354 32.82 -24.71 -27.21
C GLU A 354 31.29 -24.92 -27.18
N ALA A 355 30.51 -23.90 -27.55
CA ALA A 355 29.06 -23.98 -27.57
C ALA A 355 28.48 -24.95 -28.61
N LYS A 356 29.24 -25.32 -29.65
CA LYS A 356 28.84 -26.38 -30.59
C LYS A 356 28.92 -27.79 -29.98
N THR A 357 29.66 -27.96 -28.90
CA THR A 357 29.71 -29.22 -28.14
C THR A 357 28.50 -29.40 -27.20
N ASP A 358 27.82 -28.30 -26.84
CA ASP A 358 26.57 -28.31 -26.08
C ASP A 358 25.38 -28.49 -27.04
N SER A 359 24.60 -29.55 -26.87
CA SER A 359 23.46 -29.88 -27.74
C SER A 359 22.36 -28.82 -27.76
N GLY A 360 22.17 -28.08 -26.65
CA GLY A 360 21.21 -27.00 -26.53
C GLY A 360 21.65 -25.69 -27.20
N LEU A 361 22.96 -25.49 -27.38
CA LEU A 361 23.52 -24.28 -27.97
C LEU A 361 24.01 -24.46 -29.41
N LYS A 362 24.19 -25.70 -29.87
CA LYS A 362 24.79 -26.06 -31.17
C LYS A 362 24.19 -25.32 -32.37
N VAL A 363 22.86 -25.20 -32.43
CA VAL A 363 22.18 -24.52 -33.55
C VAL A 363 22.51 -23.03 -33.57
N LEU A 364 22.40 -22.36 -32.42
CA LEU A 364 22.72 -20.94 -32.30
C LEU A 364 24.21 -20.68 -32.57
N ALA A 365 25.09 -21.51 -32.02
CA ALA A 365 26.53 -21.39 -32.18
C ALA A 365 26.95 -21.55 -33.64
N THR A 366 26.39 -22.53 -34.36
CA THR A 366 26.66 -22.74 -35.80
C THR A 366 26.20 -21.55 -36.63
N LYS A 367 25.03 -20.97 -36.32
CA LYS A 367 24.54 -19.77 -37.01
C LYS A 367 25.50 -18.58 -36.81
N LEU A 368 25.89 -18.31 -35.56
CA LEU A 368 26.80 -17.21 -35.24
C LEU A 368 28.21 -17.43 -35.83
N GLU A 369 28.67 -18.67 -35.93
CA GLU A 369 29.95 -19.02 -36.57
C GLU A 369 29.91 -18.73 -38.07
N ASN A 370 28.82 -19.08 -38.75
CA ASN A 370 28.64 -18.71 -40.17
C ASN A 370 28.61 -17.19 -40.36
N GLU A 371 27.90 -16.45 -39.49
CA GLU A 371 27.90 -14.98 -39.51
C GLU A 371 29.30 -14.41 -39.31
N LEU A 372 30.11 -15.01 -38.41
CA LEU A 372 31.51 -14.62 -38.19
C LEU A 372 32.37 -14.84 -39.43
N HIS A 373 32.26 -16.00 -40.08
CA HIS A 373 33.01 -16.32 -41.29
C HIS A 373 32.68 -15.38 -42.45
N ILE A 374 31.40 -15.10 -42.69
CA ILE A 374 30.96 -14.15 -43.73
C ILE A 374 31.56 -12.77 -43.48
N LYS A 375 31.55 -12.30 -42.23
CA LYS A 375 32.10 -10.99 -41.86
C LYS A 375 33.60 -10.90 -42.06
N LEU A 376 34.35 -11.91 -41.59
CA LEU A 376 35.79 -11.93 -41.72
C LEU A 376 36.23 -12.01 -43.19
N ALA A 377 35.53 -12.82 -44.00
CA ALA A 377 35.76 -12.90 -45.44
C ALA A 377 35.54 -11.54 -46.13
N ALA A 378 34.46 -10.83 -45.78
CA ALA A 378 34.19 -9.49 -46.31
C ALA A 378 35.25 -8.45 -45.90
N GLU A 379 35.94 -8.65 -44.78
CA GLU A 379 37.02 -7.80 -44.28
C GLU A 379 38.42 -8.24 -44.75
N GLY A 380 38.53 -9.28 -45.59
CA GLY A 380 39.81 -9.84 -46.01
C GLY A 380 40.62 -10.49 -44.88
N LYS A 381 39.97 -10.79 -43.74
CA LYS A 381 40.59 -11.44 -42.59
C LYS A 381 40.39 -12.94 -42.65
N THR A 382 41.46 -13.69 -42.45
CA THR A 382 41.39 -15.14 -42.19
C THR A 382 41.69 -15.37 -40.72
N LEU A 383 40.80 -16.08 -40.02
CA LEU A 383 41.16 -16.65 -38.73
C LEU A 383 42.10 -17.81 -39.03
N GLU A 384 43.41 -17.60 -38.88
CA GLU A 384 44.40 -18.68 -39.01
C GLU A 384 43.87 -19.92 -38.29
N ALA A 385 43.88 -21.04 -39.02
CA ALA A 385 43.57 -22.33 -38.44
C ALA A 385 44.76 -22.67 -37.52
N THR A 386 44.69 -22.29 -36.25
CA THR A 386 45.34 -23.10 -35.22
C THR A 386 44.57 -24.41 -35.17
N VAL A 387 44.91 -25.28 -36.11
CA VAL A 387 44.78 -26.72 -35.97
C VAL A 387 45.45 -27.04 -34.64
N GLY A 388 44.65 -27.48 -33.67
CA GLY A 388 45.19 -28.14 -32.51
C GLY A 388 45.94 -29.37 -33.01
N VAL A 389 47.26 -29.27 -33.02
CA VAL A 389 48.12 -30.45 -33.05
C VAL A 389 47.97 -31.10 -31.68
N ILE A 390 47.24 -32.23 -31.70
CA ILE A 390 47.24 -33.41 -30.81
C ILE A 390 47.16 -33.13 -29.30
#